data_AF-A0A829R634-F1
#
_entry.id   AF-A0A829R634-F1
#
_cell.length_a   1.000
_cell.length_b   1.000
_cell.length_c   1.000
_cell.angle_alpha   90.00
_cell.angle_beta   90.00
_cell.angle_gamma   90.00
#
_symmetry.space_group_name_H-M   'P 1'
#
loop_
_entity.id
_entity.type
_entity.pdbx_description
1 polymer ?
#
loop_
_entity_poly.entity_id
_entity_poly.type
_entity_poly.pdbx_seq_one_letter_code
_entity_poly.pdbx_strand_id
1 'polypeptide(L)' 'MNYNQTKNFMKQAVPLARQMEGDWNLRMSLALKSVMIDHFMKEPLSKEVIRFLLTKGVSYRRICKHYGVYRRQLNELLT' A
#
# COMPACT_ATOMS: atom_id res chain seq x y z
N MET A 1 4.10 6.42 10.89
CA MET A 1 4.58 7.21 9.73
C MET A 1 5.19 8.50 10.22
N ASN A 2 6.38 8.84 9.72
CA ASN A 2 7.02 10.11 10.03
C ASN A 2 6.48 11.23 9.11
N TYR A 3 6.53 12.49 9.56
CA TYR A 3 6.17 13.68 8.80
C TYR A 3 6.73 13.68 7.37
N ASN A 4 8.02 13.34 7.21
CA ASN A 4 8.66 13.31 5.89
C ASN A 4 8.05 12.26 4.96
N GLN A 5 7.68 11.09 5.47
CA GLN A 5 6.99 10.05 4.69
C GLN A 5 5.59 10.53 4.29
N THR A 6 4.84 11.10 5.23
CA THR A 6 3.50 11.65 4.95
C THR A 6 3.57 12.74 3.89
N LYS A 7 4.53 13.67 4.00
CA LYS A 7 4.76 14.74 3.02
C LYS A 7 5.07 14.16 1.63
N ASN A 8 5.91 13.14 1.56
CA ASN A 8 6.24 12.48 0.29
C ASN A 8 5.03 11.77 -0.33
N PHE A 9 4.22 11.06 0.46
CA PHE A 9 3.00 10.44 -0.05
C PHE A 9 2.01 11.47 -0.55
N MET A 10 1.82 12.58 0.17
CA MET A 10 0.92 13.64 -0.28
C MET A 10 1.41 14.29 -1.58
N LYS A 11 2.73 14.50 -1.75
CA LYS A 11 3.32 15.02 -2.98
C LYS A 11 3.01 14.13 -4.20
N GLN A 12 2.87 12.82 -4.00
CA GLN A 12 2.52 11.86 -5.06
C GLN A 12 1.00 11.67 -5.21
N ALA A 13 0.26 11.65 -4.10
CA ALA A 13 -1.17 11.36 -4.10
C ALA A 13 -2.01 12.52 -4.65
N VAL A 14 -1.64 13.77 -4.37
CA VAL A 14 -2.38 14.96 -4.86
C VAL A 14 -2.48 15.01 -6.39
N PRO A 15 -1.38 14.87 -7.17
CA PRO A 15 -1.50 14.87 -8.63
C PRO A 15 -2.30 13.66 -9.15
N LEU A 16 -2.19 12.48 -8.54
CA LEU A 16 -3.01 11.32 -8.90
C LEU A 16 -4.52 11.58 -8.68
N ALA A 17 -4.89 12.17 -7.53
CA ALA A 17 -6.28 12.50 -7.25
C ALA A 17 -6.85 13.56 -8.21
N ARG A 18 -6.02 14.47 -8.72
CA ARG A 18 -6.43 15.48 -9.72
C ARG A 18 -6.78 14.87 -11.07
N GLN A 19 -6.22 13.71 -11.41
CA GLN A 19 -6.52 12.98 -12.65
C GLN A 19 -7.80 12.15 -12.56
N MET A 20 -8.31 11.94 -11.35
CA MET A 20 -9.55 11.20 -11.12
C MET A 20 -10.76 12.14 -11.17
N GLU A 21 -11.91 11.60 -11.56
CA GLU A 21 -13.20 12.32 -11.56
C GLU A 21 -14.01 12.02 -10.28
N GLY A 22 -14.89 12.96 -9.89
CA GLY A 22 -15.79 12.82 -8.73
C GLY A 22 -15.36 13.57 -7.47
N ASP A 23 -15.88 13.14 -6.31
CA ASP A 23 -15.68 13.80 -5.02
C ASP A 23 -14.19 13.87 -4.62
N TRP A 24 -13.75 15.04 -4.16
CA TRP A 24 -12.35 15.28 -3.81
C TRP A 24 -11.85 14.37 -2.67
N ASN A 25 -12.66 14.16 -1.64
CA ASN A 25 -12.25 13.37 -0.47
C ASN A 25 -12.11 11.89 -0.83
N LEU A 26 -13.03 11.36 -1.64
CA LEU A 26 -12.93 9.99 -2.16
C LEU A 26 -11.70 9.82 -3.04
N ARG A 27 -11.45 10.75 -3.97
CA ARG A 27 -10.27 10.72 -4.84
C ARG A 27 -8.97 10.78 -4.06
N MET A 28 -8.88 11.67 -3.07
CA MET A 28 -7.68 11.73 -2.23
C MET A 28 -7.47 10.46 -1.43
N SER A 29 -8.53 9.89 -0.85
CA SER A 29 -8.45 8.64 -0.10
C SER A 29 -7.94 7.49 -0.98
N LEU A 30 -8.47 7.37 -2.20
CA LEU A 30 -8.03 6.37 -3.18
C LEU A 30 -6.59 6.57 -3.62
N ALA A 31 -6.23 7.80 -4.00
CA ALA A 31 -4.87 8.12 -4.44
C ALA A 31 -3.84 7.87 -3.34
N LEU A 32 -4.13 8.31 -2.12
CA LEU A 32 -3.24 8.09 -0.97
C LEU A 32 -3.08 6.60 -0.68
N LYS A 33 -4.18 5.84 -0.70
CA LYS A 33 -4.16 4.39 -0.53
C LYS A 33 -3.29 3.71 -1.58
N SER A 34 -3.41 4.11 -2.85
CA SER A 34 -2.58 3.57 -3.94
C SER A 34 -1.10 3.84 -3.71
N VAL A 35 -0.73 5.10 -3.43
CA VAL A 35 0.65 5.51 -3.18
C VAL A 35 1.26 4.74 -2.00
N MET A 36 0.51 4.58 -0.92
CA MET A 36 0.97 3.80 0.23
C MET A 36 1.21 2.33 -0.15
N ILE A 37 0.25 1.69 -0.84
CA ILE A 37 0.41 0.30 -1.27
C ILE A 37 1.66 0.14 -2.15
N ASP A 38 1.86 1.05 -3.10
CA ASP A 38 3.00 0.99 -4.02
C ASP A 38 4.34 1.22 -3.30
N HIS A 39 4.36 2.05 -2.26
CA HIS A 39 5.53 2.24 -1.41
C HIS A 39 5.87 0.97 -0.63
N PHE A 40 4.91 0.43 0.12
CA PHE A 40 5.12 -0.75 0.97
C PHE A 40 5.40 -2.03 0.15
N MET A 41 4.86 -2.14 -1.07
CA MET A 41 5.22 -3.24 -1.98
C MET A 41 6.69 -3.21 -2.42
N LYS A 42 7.37 -2.06 -2.35
CA LYS A 42 8.80 -1.95 -2.67
C LYS A 42 9.69 -2.27 -1.48
N GLU A 43 9.13 -2.34 -0.27
CA GLU A 43 9.88 -2.71 0.91
C GLU A 43 10.12 -4.23 0.95
N PRO A 44 11.22 -4.68 1.58
CA PRO A 44 11.47 -6.11 1.81
C PRO A 44 10.29 -6.78 2.52
N LEU A 45 10.05 -8.05 2.19
CA LEU A 45 8.95 -8.79 2.79
C LEU A 45 9.17 -8.95 4.30
N SER A 46 8.32 -8.32 5.11
CA SER A 46 8.31 -8.43 6.57
C SER A 46 6.90 -8.59 7.12
N LYS A 47 6.79 -8.99 8.39
CA LYS A 47 5.51 -9.11 9.10
C LYS A 47 4.73 -7.79 9.10
N GLU A 48 5.42 -6.67 9.31
CA GLU A 48 4.84 -5.33 9.34
C GLU A 48 4.28 -4.94 7.96
N VAL A 49 5.06 -5.18 6.90
CA VAL A 49 4.67 -4.88 5.51
C VAL A 49 3.44 -5.70 5.12
N ILE A 50 3.43 -7.00 5.41
CA ILE A 50 2.30 -7.88 5.10
C ILE A 50 1.03 -7.39 5.82
N ARG A 51 1.13 -7.14 7.14
CA ARG A 51 0.00 -6.63 7.93
C ARG A 51 -0.52 -5.32 7.37
N PHE A 52 0.37 -4.36 7.08
CA PHE A 52 -0.02 -3.07 6.52
C PHE A 52 -0.77 -3.23 5.19
N LEU A 53 -0.23 -4.01 4.25
CA LEU A 53 -0.84 -4.26 2.95
C LEU A 53 -2.23 -4.91 3.09
N LEU A 54 -2.36 -5.90 3.97
CA LEU A 54 -3.65 -6.54 4.27
C LEU A 54 -4.66 -5.54 4.88
N THR A 55 -4.22 -4.67 5.79
CA THR A 55 -5.10 -3.65 6.40
C THR A 55 -5.57 -2.63 5.37
N LYS A 56 -4.76 -2.38 4.33
CA LYS A 56 -5.14 -1.57 3.16
C LYS A 56 -5.93 -2.38 2.12
N GLY A 57 -6.33 -3.61 2.40
CA GLY A 57 -7.19 -4.42 1.53
C GLY A 57 -6.48 -5.01 0.32
N VAL A 58 -5.15 -5.10 0.34
CA VAL A 58 -4.40 -5.87 -0.65
C VAL A 58 -4.63 -7.36 -0.37
N SER A 59 -4.99 -8.14 -1.39
CA SER A 59 -5.22 -9.58 -1.22
C SER A 59 -3.91 -10.35 -1.05
N TYR A 60 -3.96 -11.46 -0.29
CA TYR A 60 -2.85 -12.42 -0.20
C TYR A 60 -2.32 -12.81 -1.57
N ARG A 61 -3.20 -13.02 -2.55
CA ARG A 61 -2.81 -13.35 -3.93
C ARG A 61 -1.91 -12.29 -4.55
N ARG A 62 -2.24 -11.01 -4.39
CA ARG A 62 -1.44 -9.90 -4.94
C ARG A 62 -0.08 -9.81 -4.24
N ILE A 63 -0.03 -9.98 -2.91
CA ILE A 63 1.22 -10.00 -2.14
C ILE A 63 2.11 -11.17 -2.57
N CYS A 64 1.57 -12.39 -2.59
CA CYS A 64 2.25 -13.60 -3.06
C CYS A 64 2.86 -13.43 -4.46
N LYS A 65 2.06 -12.92 -5.41
CA LYS A 65 2.51 -12.70 -6.79
C LYS A 65 3.64 -11.68 -6.87
N HIS A 66 3.56 -10.60 -6.08
CA HIS A 66 4.56 -9.54 -6.08
C HIS A 66 5.91 -10.00 -5.52
N TYR A 67 5.89 -10.74 -4.42
CA TYR A 67 7.11 -11.19 -3.74
C TYR A 67 7.61 -12.58 -4.20
N GLY A 68 6.89 -13.27 -5.08
CA GLY A 68 7.26 -14.61 -5.55
C GLY A 68 7.17 -15.68 -4.45
N VAL A 69 6.27 -15.51 -3.48
CA VAL A 69 6.13 -16.40 -2.31
C VAL A 69 4.77 -17.07 -2.25
N TYR A 70 4.72 -18.23 -1.60
CA TYR A 70 3.49 -18.95 -1.33
C TYR A 70 2.77 -18.43 -0.08
N ARG A 71 1.46 -18.66 -0.02
CA ARG A 71 0.64 -18.26 1.14
C ARG A 71 1.15 -18.85 2.46
N ARG A 72 1.66 -20.09 2.43
CA ARG A 72 2.24 -20.74 3.61
C ARG A 72 3.40 -19.93 4.19
N GLN A 73 4.29 -19.42 3.34
CA GLN A 73 5.42 -18.60 3.76
C GLN A 73 4.96 -17.25 4.36
N LEU A 74 3.90 -16.64 3.80
CA LEU A 74 3.30 -15.45 4.40
C LEU A 74 2.70 -15.75 5.78
N ASN A 75 2.03 -16.89 5.93
CA ASN A 75 1.46 -17.30 7.22
C ASN A 75 2.57 -17.53 8.26
N GLU A 76 3.67 -18.19 7.88
CA GLU A 76 4.83 -18.43 8.76
C GLU A 76 5.42 -17.12 9.29
N LEU A 77 5.49 -16.07 8.47
CA LEU A 77 5.92 -14.73 8.88
C LEU A 77 4.89 -13.98 9.76
N LEU A 78 3.61 -14.37 9.70
CA LEU A 78 2.53 -13.72 10.44
C LEU A 78 2.27 -14.33 11.82
N THR A 79 2.64 -15.60 12.01
CA THR A 79 2.79 -16.25 13.33
C THR A 79 3.73 -15.44 14.21
#